data_AF-M4B9Z1-F1
#
_entry.id   AF-M4B9Z1-F1
#
_cell.length_a   1.000
_cell.length_b   1.000
_cell.length_c   1.000
_cell.angle_alpha   90.00
_cell.angle_beta   90.00
_cell.angle_gamma   90.00
#
_symmetry.space_group_name_H-M   'P 1'
#
loop_
_entity.id
_entity.type
_entity.pdbx_description
1 polymer ?
#
loop_
_entity_poly.entity_id
_entity_poly.type
_entity_poly.pdbx_seq_one_letter_code
_entity_poly.pdbx_strand_id
1 'polypeptide(L)'
;MRDIITYLAQLGGGQCGHVLLAPNSLIQYGHLQERLQYMQYDEFMQKCMANVTPGRTLARTFALTVPSTDSAVPTQCLPPPPPVRQLFE
;
A
#
# COMPACT_ATOMS: atom_id res chain seq x y z
N MET A 1 9.49 16.93 7.77
CA MET A 1 9.55 15.45 7.80
C MET A 1 8.50 14.97 6.81
N ARG A 2 8.88 14.27 5.73
CA ARG A 2 7.90 13.69 4.78
C ARG A 2 7.72 12.23 5.15
N ASP A 3 6.49 11.83 5.47
CA ASP A 3 6.16 10.44 5.76
C ASP A 3 5.86 9.65 4.47
N ILE A 4 5.57 8.37 4.62
CA ILE A 4 5.27 7.46 3.51
C ILE A 4 4.03 7.89 2.72
N ILE A 5 3.00 8.43 3.39
CA ILE A 5 1.78 8.86 2.70
C ILE A 5 2.05 10.09 1.86
N THR A 6 2.77 11.07 2.40
CA THR A 6 3.17 12.28 1.67
C THR A 6 4.01 11.92 0.44
N TYR A 7 4.88 10.92 0.55
CA TYR A 7 5.66 10.40 -0.58
C TYR A 7 4.77 9.72 -1.63
N LEU A 8 3.87 8.82 -1.21
CA LEU A 8 2.96 8.13 -2.13
C LEU A 8 1.99 9.10 -2.82
N ALA A 9 1.54 10.16 -2.13
CA ALA A 9 0.69 11.19 -2.69
C ALA A 9 1.34 11.89 -3.91
N GLN A 10 2.66 12.07 -3.90
CA GLN A 10 3.39 12.65 -5.04
C GLN A 10 3.35 11.75 -6.27
N LEU A 11 3.28 10.44 -6.09
CA LEU A 11 3.19 9.46 -7.18
C LEU A 11 1.73 9.24 -7.62
N GLY A 12 0.81 9.26 -6.66
CA GLY A 12 -0.59 8.89 -6.80
C GLY A 12 -1.54 10.05 -7.08
N GLY A 13 -1.07 11.19 -7.60
CA GLY A 13 -1.95 12.30 -7.98
C GLY A 13 -2.48 13.17 -6.84
N GLY A 14 -1.92 13.01 -5.64
CA GLY A 14 -2.25 13.78 -4.44
C GLY A 14 -2.83 12.93 -3.32
N GLN A 15 -3.28 13.61 -2.27
CA GLN A 15 -3.96 12.99 -1.12
C GLN A 15 -5.21 13.78 -0.76
N CYS A 16 -6.18 13.08 -0.19
CA CYS A 16 -7.35 13.64 0.46
C CYS A 16 -7.24 13.35 1.97
N GLY A 17 -7.12 14.38 2.81
CA GLY A 17 -6.90 14.18 4.24
C GLY A 17 -5.55 13.52 4.55
N HIS A 18 -5.54 12.57 5.51
CA HIS A 18 -4.30 12.04 6.10
C HIS A 18 -3.78 10.74 5.49
N VAL A 19 -4.65 9.87 4.97
CA VAL A 19 -4.27 8.52 4.49
C VAL A 19 -4.88 8.15 3.14
N LEU A 20 -5.84 8.94 2.63
CA LEU A 20 -6.46 8.64 1.34
C LEU A 20 -5.58 9.21 0.23
N LEU A 21 -5.06 8.32 -0.60
CA LEU A 21 -4.40 8.69 -1.85
C LEU A 21 -5.48 8.86 -2.93
N ALA A 22 -5.30 9.85 -3.81
CA ALA A 22 -6.30 10.20 -4.81
C ALA A 22 -5.77 10.00 -6.25
N PRO A 23 -5.49 8.75 -6.69
CA PRO A 23 -5.10 8.50 -8.06
C PRO A 23 -6.28 8.77 -8.99
N ASN A 24 -6.13 9.79 -9.83
CA ASN A 24 -7.14 10.24 -10.79
C ASN A 24 -7.00 9.54 -12.16
N SER A 25 -6.04 8.62 -12.29
CA SER A 25 -5.84 7.81 -13.50
C SER A 25 -5.32 6.41 -13.17
N LEU A 26 -5.54 5.47 -14.09
CA LEU A 26 -5.02 4.11 -13.98
C LEU A 26 -3.49 4.09 -13.88
N ILE A 27 -2.81 5.03 -14.54
CA ILE A 27 -1.34 5.17 -14.48
C ILE A 27 -0.90 5.54 -13.06
N GLN A 28 -1.55 6.52 -12.44
CA GLN A 28 -1.23 6.93 -11.06
C GLN A 28 -1.49 5.79 -10.06
N TYR A 29 -2.58 5.05 -10.25
CA TYR A 29 -2.84 3.83 -9.47
C TYR A 29 -1.74 2.78 -9.68
N GLY A 30 -1.31 2.56 -10.92
CA GLY A 30 -0.22 1.65 -11.27
C GLY A 30 1.08 2.01 -10.55
N HIS A 31 1.46 3.29 -10.52
CA HIS A 31 2.65 3.74 -9.79
C HIS A 31 2.57 3.47 -8.28
N LEU A 32 1.38 3.63 -7.68
CA LEU A 32 1.17 3.30 -6.27
C LEU A 32 1.34 1.80 -6.03
N GLN A 33 0.71 0.96 -6.85
CA GLN A 33 0.82 -0.50 -6.76
C GLN A 33 2.26 -0.98 -6.94
N GLU A 34 2.95 -0.46 -7.96
CA GLU A 34 4.35 -0.74 -8.22
C GLU A 34 5.22 -0.36 -7.01
N ARG A 35 4.98 0.80 -6.40
CA ARG A 35 5.78 1.24 -5.26
C ARG A 35 5.54 0.43 -4.00
N LEU A 36 4.29 0.05 -3.72
CA LEU A 36 3.96 -0.89 -2.65
C LEU A 36 4.59 -2.25 -2.91
N GLN A 37 4.59 -2.72 -4.16
CA GLN A 37 5.26 -3.95 -4.55
C GLN A 37 6.78 -3.86 -4.33
N TYR A 38 7.43 -2.75 -4.68
CA TYR A 38 8.85 -2.57 -4.37
C TYR A 38 9.14 -2.65 -2.87
N MET A 39 8.32 -2.00 -2.03
CA MET A 39 8.46 -2.10 -0.57
C MET A 39 8.20 -3.52 -0.05
N GLN A 40 7.26 -4.24 -0.67
CA GLN A 40 6.95 -5.64 -0.36
C GLN A 40 8.16 -6.56 -0.55
N TYR A 41 9.02 -6.29 -1.54
CA TYR A 41 10.21 -7.10 -1.83
C TYR A 41 11.52 -6.50 -1.30
N ASP A 42 11.47 -5.34 -0.64
CA ASP A 42 12.65 -4.68 -0.10
C ASP A 42 13.25 -5.47 1.07
N GLU A 43 14.56 -5.70 1.02
CA GLU A 43 15.28 -6.54 1.99
C GLU A 43 15.21 -5.94 3.41
N PHE A 44 15.30 -4.62 3.52
CA PHE A 44 15.21 -3.94 4.81
C PHE A 44 13.81 -4.10 5.41
N MET A 45 12.77 -3.87 4.61
CA MET A 45 11.38 -4.06 5.04
C MET A 45 11.10 -5.50 5.49
N GLN A 46 11.60 -6.50 4.74
CA GLN A 46 11.46 -7.91 5.11
C GLN A 46 12.18 -8.23 6.44
N LYS A 47 13.40 -7.69 6.65
CA LYS A 47 14.13 -7.84 7.92
C LYS A 47 13.39 -7.19 9.09
N CYS A 48 12.80 -6.01 8.91
CA CYS A 48 11.98 -5.35 9.94
C CYS A 48 10.78 -6.21 10.36
N MET A 49 10.24 -7.02 9.44
CA MET A 49 9.06 -7.85 9.67
C MET A 49 9.39 -9.25 10.18
N ALA A 50 10.68 -9.61 10.29
CA ALA A 50 11.12 -10.93 10.74
C ALA A 50 10.61 -11.28 12.15
N ASN A 51 10.53 -10.29 13.05
CA ASN A 51 10.10 -10.48 14.45
C ASN A 51 8.61 -10.19 14.69
N VAL A 52 7.87 -9.78 13.65
CA VAL A 52 6.43 -9.53 13.78
C VAL A 52 5.70 -10.87 13.81
N THR A 53 4.62 -11.01 14.58
CA THR A 53 3.82 -12.24 14.63
C THR A 53 3.43 -12.71 13.21
N PRO A 54 3.66 -13.97 12.82
CA PRO A 54 3.27 -14.49 11.52
C PRO A 54 1.80 -14.20 11.19
N GLY A 55 1.51 -13.94 9.91
CA GLY A 55 0.15 -13.59 9.44
C GLY A 55 -0.27 -12.14 9.70
N ARG A 56 0.55 -11.31 10.36
CA ARG A 56 0.33 -9.86 10.43
C ARG A 56 0.99 -9.13 9.26
N THR A 57 0.28 -8.15 8.72
CA THR A 57 0.78 -7.23 7.70
C THR A 57 1.13 -5.88 8.34
N LEU A 58 1.88 -5.06 7.60
CA LEU A 58 2.21 -3.68 7.99
C LEU A 58 0.99 -2.78 7.88
N ALA A 59 0.23 -2.93 6.79
CA ALA A 59 -0.96 -2.12 6.54
C ALA A 59 -2.00 -2.89 5.70
N ARG A 60 -3.26 -2.45 5.85
CA ARG A 60 -4.37 -2.84 4.99
C ARG A 60 -4.65 -1.72 4.01
N THR A 61 -4.90 -2.08 2.77
CA THR A 61 -5.11 -1.20 1.65
C THR A 61 -6.53 -1.39 1.15
N PHE A 62 -7.24 -0.28 1.00
CA PHE A 62 -8.60 -0.27 0.50
C PHE A 62 -8.70 0.67 -0.68
N ALA A 63 -9.52 0.30 -1.65
CA ALA A 63 -9.88 1.13 -2.79
C ALA A 63 -11.28 1.70 -2.61
N LEU A 64 -11.44 2.97 -2.95
CA LEU A 64 -12.75 3.61 -3.04
C LEU A 64 -13.21 3.58 -4.50
N THR A 65 -14.30 2.89 -4.78
CA THR A 65 -14.96 2.90 -6.10
C THR A 65 -16.05 3.96 -6.19
N VAL A 66 -16.48 4.48 -5.03
CA VAL A 66 -17.42 5.59 -4.88
C VAL A 66 -16.90 6.56 -3.81
N PRO A 67 -17.37 7.82 -3.75
CA PRO A 67 -16.94 8.82 -2.77
C PRO A 67 -17.45 8.55 -1.33
N SER A 68 -17.40 7.30 -0.87
CA SER A 68 -17.83 6.88 0.47
C SER A 68 -16.82 5.89 1.05
N THR A 69 -16.25 6.24 2.21
CA THR A 69 -15.33 5.37 2.96
C THR A 69 -16.04 4.12 3.48
N ASP A 70 -17.35 4.18 3.71
CA ASP A 70 -18.14 3.02 4.15
C ASP A 70 -18.29 1.96 3.05
N SER A 71 -18.05 2.35 1.80
CA SER A 71 -18.08 1.48 0.62
C SER A 71 -16.68 1.07 0.13
N ALA A 72 -15.65 1.25 0.97
CA ALA A 72 -14.29 0.86 0.64
C ALA A 72 -14.17 -0.66 0.44
N VAL A 73 -13.53 -1.07 -0.64
CA VAL A 73 -13.29 -2.49 -0.95
C VAL A 73 -11.83 -2.83 -0.65
N PRO A 74 -11.53 -3.99 -0.04
CA PRO A 74 -10.15 -4.44 0.12
C PRO A 74 -9.44 -4.50 -1.22
N THR A 75 -8.21 -3.99 -1.27
CA THR A 75 -7.38 -4.12 -2.47
C THR A 75 -6.89 -5.55 -2.53
N GLN A 76 -7.28 -6.31 -3.55
CA GLN A 76 -6.81 -7.69 -3.67
C GLN A 76 -5.32 -7.69 -4.06
N CYS A 77 -4.46 -7.88 -3.06
CA CYS A 77 -3.04 -8.19 -3.29
C CYS A 77 -2.85 -9.71 -3.32
N LEU A 78 -2.23 -10.21 -4.40
CA LEU A 78 -1.78 -11.59 -4.41
C LEU A 78 -0.67 -11.76 -3.36
N PRO A 79 -0.73 -12.80 -2.51
CA PRO A 79 0.31 -13.02 -1.52
C PRO A 79 1.64 -13.28 -2.24
N PRO A 80 2.75 -12.71 -1.74
CA PRO A 80 4.07 -12.95 -2.33
C PRO A 80 4.49 -14.42 -2.15
N PRO A 81 5.33 -14.95 -3.05
CA PRO A 81 5.82 -16.33 -2.92
C PRO A 81 6.78 -16.45 -1.71
N PRO A 82 6.79 -17.60 -1.01
CA PRO A 82 7.79 -17.88 0.01
C PRO A 82 9.22 -17.74 -0.56
N PRO A 83 10.20 -17.22 0.21
CA PRO A 83 10.14 -16.90 1.65
C PRO A 83 9.66 -15.47 1.96
N VAL A 84 9.22 -14.70 0.96
CA VAL A 84 8.83 -13.30 1.14
C VAL A 84 7.54 -13.22 1.93
N ARG A 85 7.52 -12.40 2.98
CA ARG A 85 6.35 -12.24 3.85
C ARG A 85 5.47 -11.11 3.36
N GLN A 86 4.16 -11.31 3.33
CA GLN A 86 3.18 -10.27 2.98
C GLN A 86 3.24 -9.05 3.92
N LEU A 87 3.43 -7.87 3.35
CA LEU A 87 3.50 -6.59 4.04
C LEU A 87 2.21 -5.79 3.90
N PHE A 88 1.52 -5.91 2.77
CA PHE A 88 0.28 -5.19 2.48
C PHE A 88 -0.83 -6.18 2.14
N GLU A 89 -2.03 -5.97 2.67
CA GLU A 89 -3.26 -6.75 2.35
C GLU A 89 -4.45 -5.85 2.04
#